data_AF-A0A428GJN5-F1
#
_entry.id   AF-A0A428GJN5-F1
#
_cell.length_a   1.000
_cell.length_b   1.000
_cell.length_c   1.000
_cell.angle_alpha   90.00
_cell.angle_beta   90.00
_cell.angle_gamma   90.00
#
_symmetry.space_group_name_H-M   'P 1'
#
loop_
_entity.id
_entity.type
_entity.pdbx_description
1 polymer ?
#
loop_
_entity_poly.entity_id
_entity_poly.type
_entity_poly.pdbx_seq_one_letter_code
_entity_poly.pdbx_strand_id
1 'polypeptide(L)'
;MKRQEDSFEDIAFELEKQTYKSKFLPVMVVAIVVFSLIGTAFLTLSLSGRSKANQTPTPSSQISSSSNSLEDEKAEAEQFAKSLIVSPEKSGPFLWTVEKAVELPMNKYKGGAVLEDVLKEFGKPVQGGAWIDFLPNHKVQKHIRLIWKSKNGSMGYIALTFAEFDGVYKVISKYHFSLSSDKIQVDNNPKRSFLWTQAYIDSLVIGAREGTAKGTPYDEIVLKVGLPLYQTISGDDNQLKMRVDYVNPDSWQNPEQLKRVHLEFYKQGDGRWRLVSKESE
;
A
#
# COMPACT_ATOMS: atom_id res chain seq x y z
N MET A 1 15.17 -43.92 -24.70
CA MET A 1 14.53 -42.66 -25.12
C MET A 1 15.44 -41.51 -24.73
N LYS A 2 16.05 -40.84 -25.72
CA LYS A 2 16.93 -39.68 -25.53
C LYS A 2 16.05 -38.43 -25.37
N ARG A 3 16.39 -37.56 -24.40
CA ARG A 3 15.78 -36.22 -24.28
C ARG A 3 16.20 -35.38 -25.47
N GLN A 4 15.23 -34.74 -26.10
CA GLN A 4 15.42 -33.76 -27.15
C GLN A 4 15.76 -32.44 -26.44
N GLU A 5 16.97 -31.93 -26.64
CA GLU A 5 17.35 -30.59 -26.22
C GLU A 5 16.82 -29.62 -27.29
N ASP A 6 15.91 -28.74 -26.90
CA ASP A 6 15.43 -27.67 -27.77
C ASP A 6 16.62 -26.76 -28.10
N SER A 7 16.96 -26.68 -29.38
CA SER A 7 18.04 -25.86 -29.90
C SER A 7 17.70 -24.38 -29.70
N PHE A 8 18.71 -23.56 -29.39
CA PHE A 8 18.58 -22.09 -29.33
C PHE A 8 17.99 -21.49 -30.61
N GLU A 9 18.11 -22.18 -31.75
CA GLU A 9 17.54 -21.78 -33.03
C GLU A 9 16.01 -21.89 -33.07
N ASP A 10 15.42 -22.87 -32.39
CA ASP A 10 13.95 -23.03 -32.31
C ASP A 10 13.32 -21.95 -31.42
N ILE A 11 14.04 -21.54 -30.36
CA ILE A 11 13.63 -20.42 -29.49
C ILE A 11 13.72 -19.09 -30.24
N ALA A 12 14.76 -18.89 -31.06
CA ALA A 12 14.93 -17.69 -31.87
C ALA A 12 13.84 -17.55 -32.95
N PHE A 13 13.44 -18.66 -33.57
CA PHE A 13 12.39 -18.68 -34.59
C PHE A 13 10.99 -18.38 -34.02
N GLU A 14 10.66 -18.89 -32.83
CA GLU A 14 9.39 -18.57 -32.14
C GLU A 14 9.33 -17.10 -31.66
N LEU A 15 10.46 -16.52 -31.26
CA LEU A 15 10.57 -15.08 -30.93
C LEU A 15 10.33 -14.19 -32.15
N GLU A 16 10.87 -14.55 -33.32
CA GLU A 16 10.66 -13.79 -34.55
C GLU A 16 9.19 -13.80 -34.99
N LYS A 17 8.50 -14.94 -34.80
CA LYS A 17 7.07 -15.11 -35.09
C LYS A 17 6.16 -14.29 -34.16
N GLN A 18 6.51 -14.12 -32.88
CA GLN A 18 5.77 -13.25 -31.96
C GLN A 18 5.97 -11.75 -32.25
N THR A 19 7.09 -11.37 -32.87
CA THR A 19 7.44 -9.95 -33.08
C THR A 19 6.64 -9.31 -34.23
N TYR A 20 6.07 -10.10 -35.15
CA TYR A 20 5.30 -9.58 -36.29
C TYR A 20 3.87 -9.10 -35.94
N LYS A 21 3.36 -9.36 -34.73
CA LYS A 21 1.98 -8.98 -34.32
C LYS A 21 1.89 -7.85 -33.28
N SER A 22 3.00 -7.31 -32.80
CA SER A 22 3.00 -6.28 -31.75
C SER A 22 3.65 -4.97 -32.23
N LYS A 23 2.85 -3.90 -32.35
CA LYS A 23 3.33 -2.55 -32.67
C LYS A 23 4.03 -1.84 -31.49
N PHE A 24 4.30 -2.52 -30.38
CA PHE A 24 4.79 -1.90 -29.15
C PHE A 24 6.23 -2.23 -28.77
N LEU A 25 6.92 -3.14 -29.45
CA LEU A 25 8.28 -3.54 -29.08
C LEU A 25 9.48 -2.76 -29.69
N PRO A 26 9.40 -2.04 -30.84
CA PRO A 26 10.62 -1.40 -31.37
C PRO A 26 11.08 -0.19 -30.54
N VAL A 27 10.24 0.35 -29.65
CA VAL A 27 10.59 1.50 -28.79
C VAL A 27 11.45 1.09 -27.59
N MET A 28 11.30 -0.14 -27.10
CA MET A 28 11.96 -0.56 -25.84
C MET A 28 13.43 -0.98 -26.06
N VAL A 29 13.77 -1.53 -27.22
CA VAL A 29 15.15 -1.95 -27.54
C VAL A 29 16.05 -0.74 -27.81
N VAL A 30 15.52 0.34 -28.39
CA VAL A 30 16.30 1.59 -28.62
C VAL A 30 16.64 2.29 -27.30
N ALA A 31 15.77 2.23 -26.29
CA ALA A 31 16.02 2.84 -24.97
C ALA A 31 17.16 2.14 -24.19
N ILE A 32 17.35 0.83 -24.36
CA ILE A 32 18.38 0.07 -23.66
C ILE A 32 19.79 0.36 -24.23
N VAL A 33 19.91 0.59 -25.54
CA VAL A 33 21.20 0.88 -26.18
C VAL A 33 21.69 2.30 -25.85
N VAL A 34 20.79 3.29 -25.74
CA VAL A 34 21.17 4.68 -25.42
C VAL A 34 21.63 4.83 -23.96
N PHE A 35 21.08 4.06 -23.01
CA PHE A 35 21.52 4.10 -21.60
C PHE A 35 22.90 3.45 -21.37
N SER A 36 23.32 2.51 -22.22
CA SER A 36 24.65 1.86 -22.09
C SER A 36 25.83 2.74 -22.53
N LEU A 37 25.61 3.76 -23.37
CA LEU A 37 26.69 4.66 -23.81
C LEU A 37 26.96 5.83 -22.85
N ILE A 38 26.00 6.19 -21.98
CA ILE A 38 26.19 7.25 -20.98
C ILE A 38 26.89 6.70 -19.73
N GLY A 39 26.71 5.40 -19.43
CA GLY A 39 27.33 4.73 -18.27
C GLY A 39 28.85 4.52 -18.34
N THR A 40 29.44 4.50 -19.55
CA THR A 40 30.90 4.30 -19.71
C THR A 40 31.70 5.62 -19.75
N ALA A 41 31.06 6.74 -20.11
CA ALA A 41 31.69 8.05 -20.07
C ALA A 41 31.87 8.58 -18.63
N PHE A 42 30.99 8.20 -17.69
CA PHE A 42 31.09 8.65 -16.30
C PHE A 42 32.15 7.87 -15.48
N LEU A 43 32.45 6.62 -15.85
CA LEU A 43 33.41 5.77 -15.14
C LEU A 43 34.88 5.96 -15.57
N THR A 44 35.14 6.55 -16.73
CA THR A 44 36.50 6.79 -17.23
C THR A 44 37.10 8.13 -16.78
N LEU A 45 36.25 9.10 -16.38
CA LEU A 45 36.70 10.36 -15.77
C LEU A 45 37.06 10.24 -14.28
N SER A 46 36.59 9.19 -13.59
CA SER A 46 36.86 8.98 -12.16
C SER A 46 38.19 8.26 -11.85
N LEU A 47 38.96 7.83 -12.86
CA LEU A 47 40.20 7.06 -12.66
C LEU A 47 41.46 7.64 -13.32
N SER A 48 41.40 8.82 -13.95
CA SER A 48 42.60 9.51 -14.45
C SER A 48 42.93 10.72 -13.59
N GLY A 49 43.71 10.49 -12.54
CA GLY A 49 44.13 11.56 -11.63
C GLY A 49 45.14 11.13 -10.58
N ARG A 50 46.05 10.19 -10.91
CA ARG A 50 47.18 9.83 -10.04
C ARG A 50 48.47 10.29 -10.70
N SER A 51 48.87 11.53 -10.42
CA SER A 51 50.24 12.00 -10.66
C SER A 51 50.79 12.60 -9.36
N LYS A 52 52.02 12.21 -9.01
CA LYS A 52 52.77 12.71 -7.86
C LYS A 52 53.19 14.17 -8.10
N ALA A 53 53.01 15.04 -7.11
CA ALA A 53 53.80 16.27 -6.96
C ALA A 53 53.84 16.69 -5.47
N ASN A 54 54.92 17.36 -5.11
CA ASN A 54 55.50 17.48 -3.78
C ASN A 54 54.79 18.46 -2.83
N GLN A 55 55.14 18.32 -1.55
CA GLN A 55 54.76 19.11 -0.39
C GLN A 55 54.69 20.64 -0.61
N THR A 56 53.63 21.25 -0.07
CA THR A 56 53.70 22.52 0.68
C THR A 56 52.44 22.63 1.55
N PRO A 57 52.55 22.78 2.89
CA PRO A 57 51.37 22.91 3.75
C PRO A 57 50.92 24.37 3.74
N THR A 58 49.78 24.65 3.11
CA THR A 58 49.00 25.87 3.35
C THR A 58 47.66 25.45 3.96
N PRO A 59 47.26 25.98 5.12
CA PRO A 59 46.06 25.54 5.82
C PRO A 59 44.82 26.09 5.11
N SER A 60 44.13 25.23 4.37
CA SER A 60 42.84 25.53 3.75
C SER A 60 41.72 24.92 4.58
N SER A 61 41.17 25.75 5.47
CA SER A 61 39.76 25.90 5.80
C SER A 61 38.80 24.75 5.44
N GLN A 62 38.30 24.09 6.48
CA GLN A 62 36.91 23.69 6.67
C GLN A 62 36.11 23.24 5.42
N ILE A 63 36.16 21.95 5.12
CA ILE A 63 35.06 21.24 4.44
C ILE A 63 34.91 19.86 5.09
N SER A 64 34.36 19.80 6.30
CA SER A 64 34.05 18.54 6.97
C SER A 64 33.01 18.69 8.10
N SER A 65 31.88 19.34 7.84
CA SER A 65 30.83 19.53 8.86
C SER A 65 29.41 19.17 8.44
N SER A 66 29.13 18.93 7.14
CA SER A 66 27.76 18.63 6.69
C SER A 66 27.37 17.15 6.77
N SER A 67 28.34 16.24 6.65
CA SER A 67 28.05 14.80 6.55
C SER A 67 27.59 14.19 7.88
N ASN A 68 28.13 14.67 9.00
CA ASN A 68 27.78 14.16 10.33
C ASN A 68 26.37 14.61 10.76
N SER A 69 26.00 15.87 10.45
CA SER A 69 24.72 16.45 10.85
C SER A 69 23.51 15.69 10.31
N LEU A 70 23.61 15.10 9.13
CA LEU A 70 22.47 14.39 8.52
C LEU A 70 22.24 13.01 9.14
N GLU A 71 23.33 12.27 9.34
CA GLU A 71 23.26 10.98 10.02
C GLU A 71 22.82 11.15 11.47
N ASP A 72 23.24 12.25 12.12
CA ASP A 72 22.77 12.63 13.44
C ASP A 72 21.25 12.90 13.45
N GLU A 73 20.73 13.67 12.50
CA GLU A 73 19.28 13.94 12.39
C GLU A 73 18.46 12.67 12.13
N LYS A 74 18.96 11.77 11.28
CA LYS A 74 18.32 10.48 11.02
C LYS A 74 18.35 9.59 12.26
N ALA A 75 19.48 9.49 12.96
CA ALA A 75 19.61 8.70 14.17
C ALA A 75 18.69 9.22 15.28
N GLU A 76 18.56 10.53 15.43
CA GLU A 76 17.63 11.17 16.36
C GLU A 76 16.17 10.79 16.04
N ALA A 77 15.77 10.89 14.78
CA ALA A 77 14.41 10.53 14.34
C ALA A 77 14.12 9.04 14.59
N GLU A 78 15.07 8.16 14.32
CA GLU A 78 14.95 6.72 14.58
C GLU A 78 14.84 6.42 16.09
N GLN A 79 15.65 7.06 16.92
CA GLN A 79 15.60 6.91 18.37
C GLN A 79 14.26 7.42 18.92
N PHE A 80 13.78 8.56 18.42
CA PHE A 80 12.47 9.08 18.76
C PHE A 80 11.37 8.07 18.41
N ALA A 81 11.31 7.57 17.17
CA ALA A 81 10.31 6.58 16.76
C ALA A 81 10.37 5.31 17.63
N LYS A 82 11.57 4.80 17.95
CA LYS A 82 11.77 3.64 18.84
C LYS A 82 11.23 3.90 20.25
N SER A 83 11.38 5.11 20.78
CA SER A 83 10.88 5.48 22.12
C SER A 83 9.35 5.46 22.25
N LEU A 84 8.64 5.57 21.11
CA LEU A 84 7.17 5.57 21.07
C LEU A 84 6.59 4.15 21.06
N ILE A 85 7.38 3.15 20.67
CA ILE A 85 6.92 1.77 20.47
C ILE A 85 6.90 1.00 21.79
N VAL A 86 5.92 0.12 21.94
CA VAL A 86 5.81 -0.83 23.05
C VAL A 86 5.76 -2.26 22.52
N SER A 87 6.19 -3.24 23.33
CA SER A 87 6.07 -4.64 22.93
C SER A 87 4.60 -5.05 22.77
N PRO A 88 4.26 -5.98 21.86
CA PRO A 88 2.87 -6.40 21.62
C PRO A 88 2.15 -6.90 22.88
N GLU A 89 2.87 -7.51 23.81
CA GLU A 89 2.33 -8.03 25.07
C GLU A 89 1.91 -6.89 25.99
N LYS A 90 2.66 -5.78 25.97
CA LYS A 90 2.47 -4.60 26.83
C LYS A 90 1.61 -3.51 26.21
N SER A 91 1.21 -3.62 24.93
CA SER A 91 0.33 -2.61 24.32
C SER A 91 -1.06 -2.61 24.95
N GLY A 92 -1.79 -1.49 24.83
CA GLY A 92 -3.17 -1.40 25.31
C GLY A 92 -4.16 -2.17 24.43
N PRO A 93 -5.48 -2.02 24.70
CA PRO A 93 -6.51 -2.50 23.77
C PRO A 93 -6.35 -1.83 22.39
N PHE A 94 -6.73 -2.56 21.33
CA PHE A 94 -6.74 -2.03 19.97
C PHE A 94 -8.05 -1.25 19.75
N LEU A 95 -7.96 0.09 19.69
CA LEU A 95 -9.12 0.99 19.70
C LEU A 95 -9.52 1.53 18.31
N TRP A 96 -8.82 1.12 17.26
CA TRP A 96 -9.02 1.60 15.90
C TRP A 96 -10.18 0.89 15.21
N THR A 97 -11.05 1.70 14.59
CA THR A 97 -12.13 1.26 13.69
C THR A 97 -12.01 1.99 12.35
N VAL A 98 -12.75 1.53 11.33
CA VAL A 98 -12.82 2.21 10.04
C VAL A 98 -13.27 3.66 10.21
N GLU A 99 -14.27 3.91 11.04
CA GLU A 99 -14.83 5.25 11.28
C GLU A 99 -13.77 6.19 11.87
N LYS A 100 -13.07 5.75 12.92
CA LYS A 100 -12.01 6.56 13.55
C LYS A 100 -10.85 6.83 12.60
N ALA A 101 -10.46 5.84 11.80
CA ALA A 101 -9.41 6.03 10.78
C ALA A 101 -9.81 7.05 9.71
N VAL A 102 -11.08 7.02 9.27
CA VAL A 102 -11.63 7.97 8.29
C VAL A 102 -11.71 9.38 8.87
N GLU A 103 -12.23 9.52 10.09
CA GLU A 103 -12.43 10.80 10.78
C GLU A 103 -11.12 11.44 11.25
N LEU A 104 -10.04 10.67 11.41
CA LEU A 104 -8.73 11.18 11.78
C LEU A 104 -8.25 12.26 10.77
N PRO A 105 -8.06 13.51 11.22
CA PRO A 105 -7.59 14.59 10.35
C PRO A 105 -6.24 14.26 9.71
N MET A 106 -6.12 14.48 8.40
CA MET A 106 -4.91 14.21 7.64
C MET A 106 -4.79 15.23 6.50
N ASN A 107 -3.59 15.78 6.33
CA ASN A 107 -3.25 16.56 5.14
C ASN A 107 -1.79 16.31 4.77
N LYS A 108 -1.55 15.90 3.53
CA LYS A 108 -0.21 15.55 3.03
C LYS A 108 0.81 16.69 3.17
N TYR A 109 0.36 17.95 3.08
CA TYR A 109 1.23 19.11 3.00
C TYR A 109 1.26 19.95 4.28
N LYS A 110 0.16 19.98 5.04
CA LYS A 110 0.00 20.81 6.24
C LYS A 110 0.01 20.00 7.54
N GLY A 111 -0.02 18.68 7.43
CA GLY A 111 -0.30 17.79 8.55
C GLY A 111 -1.78 17.85 8.97
N GLY A 112 -2.22 16.81 9.68
CA GLY A 112 -3.53 16.72 10.30
C GLY A 112 -3.42 16.57 11.81
N ALA A 113 -3.92 15.44 12.33
CA ALA A 113 -3.87 15.13 13.74
C ALA A 113 -2.44 15.15 14.28
N VAL A 114 -2.29 15.63 15.51
CA VAL A 114 -1.01 15.74 16.22
C VAL A 114 -0.66 14.39 16.85
N LEU A 115 0.61 14.00 16.78
CA LEU A 115 1.09 12.70 17.28
C LEU A 115 0.72 12.46 18.75
N GLU A 116 0.89 13.46 19.60
CA GLU A 116 0.62 13.36 21.04
C GLU A 116 -0.86 13.04 21.31
N ASP A 117 -1.77 13.66 20.56
CA ASP A 117 -3.21 13.41 20.66
C ASP A 117 -3.54 11.99 20.18
N VAL A 118 -2.93 11.55 19.07
CA VAL A 118 -3.11 10.18 18.57
C VAL A 118 -2.63 9.15 19.60
N LEU A 119 -1.46 9.35 20.21
CA LEU A 119 -0.93 8.45 21.24
C LEU A 119 -1.79 8.45 22.50
N LYS A 120 -2.35 9.61 22.87
CA LYS A 120 -3.25 9.74 24.02
C LYS A 120 -4.56 8.99 23.79
N GLU A 121 -5.13 9.08 22.59
CA GLU A 121 -6.42 8.46 22.26
C GLU A 121 -6.28 6.95 21.96
N PHE A 122 -5.26 6.56 21.20
CA PHE A 122 -5.13 5.19 20.66
C PHE A 122 -4.03 4.36 21.34
N GLY A 123 -3.33 4.94 22.30
CA GLY A 123 -2.22 4.30 23.00
C GLY A 123 -0.96 4.16 22.13
N LYS A 124 0.02 3.44 22.65
CA LYS A 124 1.32 3.27 21.98
C LYS A 124 1.27 2.25 20.83
N PRO A 125 1.95 2.53 19.70
CA PRO A 125 2.12 1.59 18.60
C PRO A 125 3.03 0.42 18.98
N VAL A 126 2.95 -0.66 18.21
CA VAL A 126 3.76 -1.88 18.42
C VAL A 126 4.91 -2.01 17.44
N GLN A 127 4.91 -1.22 16.36
CA GLN A 127 6.00 -1.14 15.40
C GLN A 127 6.13 0.28 14.88
N GLY A 128 7.31 0.61 14.36
CA GLY A 128 7.54 1.88 13.70
C GLY A 128 8.99 2.08 13.30
N GLY A 129 9.23 3.20 12.64
CA GLY A 129 10.53 3.62 12.16
C GLY A 129 10.49 5.06 11.70
N ALA A 130 11.65 5.57 11.28
CA ALA A 130 11.81 6.94 10.84
C ALA A 130 12.63 7.01 9.55
N TRP A 131 12.46 8.10 8.82
CA TRP A 131 13.32 8.50 7.71
C TRP A 131 13.31 10.02 7.60
N ILE A 132 14.17 10.55 6.75
CA ILE A 132 14.25 11.97 6.47
C ILE A 132 14.13 12.19 4.96
N ASP A 133 13.40 13.24 4.57
CA ASP A 133 13.27 13.67 3.18
C ASP A 133 13.94 15.04 2.99
N PHE A 134 14.53 15.25 1.81
CA PHE A 134 15.11 16.54 1.43
C PHE A 134 14.10 17.35 0.63
N LEU A 135 13.65 18.47 1.20
CA LEU A 135 12.76 19.39 0.52
C LEU A 135 13.52 20.22 -0.52
N PRO A 136 12.86 20.72 -1.58
CA PRO A 136 13.49 21.56 -2.60
C PRO A 136 14.22 22.80 -2.05
N ASN A 137 13.77 23.32 -0.92
CA ASN A 137 14.38 24.44 -0.20
C ASN A 137 15.57 24.05 0.69
N HIS A 138 16.11 22.84 0.52
CA HIS A 138 17.27 22.30 1.25
C HIS A 138 17.02 22.13 2.75
N LYS A 139 15.76 22.15 3.19
CA LYS A 139 15.37 21.75 4.54
C LYS A 139 15.18 20.25 4.61
N VAL A 140 15.56 19.68 5.75
CA VAL A 140 15.25 18.30 6.08
C VAL A 140 13.85 18.23 6.67
N GLN A 141 13.06 17.25 6.23
CA GLN A 141 11.79 16.91 6.82
C GLN A 141 11.92 15.54 7.48
N LYS A 142 11.72 15.47 8.80
CA LYS A 142 11.73 14.21 9.54
C LYS A 142 10.37 13.56 9.44
N HIS A 143 10.37 12.25 9.19
CA HIS A 143 9.18 11.43 9.11
C HIS A 143 9.27 10.27 10.09
N ILE A 144 8.13 9.92 10.67
CA ILE A 144 7.98 8.67 11.40
C ILE A 144 6.75 7.91 10.88
N ARG A 145 6.85 6.59 10.84
CA ARG A 145 5.72 5.72 10.58
C ARG A 145 5.49 4.80 11.76
N LEU A 146 4.28 4.82 12.30
CA LEU A 146 3.89 4.08 13.48
C LEU A 146 2.75 3.12 13.13
N ILE A 147 2.78 1.91 13.68
CA ILE A 147 1.82 0.85 13.38
C ILE A 147 1.19 0.31 14.66
N TRP A 148 -0.14 0.35 14.70
CA TRP A 148 -0.96 -0.32 15.70
C TRP A 148 -1.50 -1.60 15.09
N LYS A 149 -1.47 -2.70 15.84
CA LYS A 149 -1.98 -4.00 15.40
C LYS A 149 -2.96 -4.55 16.42
N SER A 150 -3.97 -5.26 15.93
CA SER A 150 -4.86 -6.06 16.78
C SER A 150 -4.10 -7.21 17.44
N LYS A 151 -4.54 -7.59 18.65
CA LYS A 151 -3.94 -8.65 19.46
C LYS A 151 -4.58 -10.04 19.26
N ASN A 152 -5.83 -10.10 18.81
CA ASN A 152 -6.68 -11.29 18.97
C ASN A 152 -6.81 -12.13 17.70
N GLY A 153 -5.70 -12.38 17.00
CA GLY A 153 -5.70 -13.20 15.77
C GLY A 153 -6.36 -12.54 14.55
N SER A 154 -6.99 -11.37 14.70
CA SER A 154 -7.38 -10.56 13.55
C SER A 154 -6.16 -9.88 12.94
N MET A 155 -6.06 -9.92 11.62
CA MET A 155 -4.97 -9.29 10.84
C MET A 155 -5.12 -7.76 10.76
N GLY A 156 -5.95 -7.17 11.64
CA GLY A 156 -6.29 -5.76 11.63
C GLY A 156 -5.13 -4.88 12.06
N TYR A 157 -4.83 -3.85 11.28
CA TYR A 157 -3.82 -2.85 11.64
C TYR A 157 -4.09 -1.50 10.99
N ILE A 158 -3.50 -0.46 11.58
CA ILE A 158 -3.37 0.86 10.99
C ILE A 158 -1.93 1.31 11.08
N ALA A 159 -1.45 1.91 10.00
CA ALA A 159 -0.16 2.57 9.91
C ALA A 159 -0.40 4.05 9.62
N LEU A 160 0.16 4.90 10.46
CA LEU A 160 0.11 6.34 10.30
C LEU A 160 1.52 6.85 10.02
N THR A 161 1.63 7.68 9.00
CA THR A 161 2.86 8.41 8.70
C THR A 161 2.70 9.84 9.17
N PHE A 162 3.66 10.29 9.97
CA PHE A 162 3.76 11.65 10.46
C PHE A 162 4.95 12.34 9.82
N ALA A 163 4.83 13.64 9.58
CA ALA A 163 5.95 14.51 9.28
C ALA A 163 6.06 15.57 10.36
N GLU A 164 7.29 16.01 10.63
CA GLU A 164 7.56 17.10 11.55
C GLU A 164 7.27 18.46 10.89
N PHE A 165 6.52 19.30 11.60
CA PHE A 165 6.27 20.70 11.26
C PHE A 165 6.54 21.55 12.49
N ASP A 166 7.62 22.33 12.46
CA ASP A 166 8.02 23.23 13.55
C ASP A 166 8.11 22.53 14.91
N GLY A 167 8.75 21.35 14.96
CA GLY A 167 8.89 20.54 16.18
C GLY A 167 7.70 19.62 16.50
N VAL A 168 6.62 19.68 15.71
CA VAL A 168 5.38 18.93 15.97
C VAL A 168 5.13 17.90 14.88
N TYR A 169 5.02 16.62 15.25
CA TYR A 169 4.67 15.56 14.32
C TYR A 169 3.18 15.52 14.05
N LYS A 170 2.80 15.59 12.76
CA LYS A 170 1.40 15.59 12.32
C LYS A 170 1.16 14.54 11.25
N VAL A 171 -0.02 13.92 11.26
CA VAL A 171 -0.39 12.87 10.30
C VAL A 171 -0.44 13.45 8.88
N ILE A 172 0.33 12.85 7.98
CA ILE A 172 0.38 13.22 6.55
C ILE A 172 -0.15 12.11 5.63
N SER A 173 -0.20 10.87 6.11
CA SER A 173 -0.75 9.73 5.38
C SER A 173 -1.22 8.66 6.36
N LYS A 174 -2.22 7.90 5.94
CA LYS A 174 -2.82 6.82 6.70
C LYS A 174 -3.06 5.62 5.81
N TYR A 175 -2.76 4.44 6.33
CA TYR A 175 -3.11 3.18 5.69
C TYR A 175 -3.70 2.25 6.75
N HIS A 176 -4.81 1.59 6.44
CA HIS A 176 -5.37 0.58 7.33
C HIS A 176 -5.82 -0.65 6.58
N PHE A 177 -5.83 -1.78 7.28
CA PHE A 177 -6.27 -3.06 6.76
C PHE A 177 -7.07 -3.81 7.80
N SER A 178 -8.20 -4.37 7.37
CA SER A 178 -9.07 -5.23 8.19
C SER A 178 -9.44 -4.60 9.55
N LEU A 179 -9.80 -3.31 9.53
CA LEU A 179 -10.41 -2.67 10.69
C LEU A 179 -11.89 -3.05 10.76
N SER A 180 -12.40 -3.21 11.99
CA SER A 180 -13.83 -3.36 12.21
C SER A 180 -14.59 -2.07 11.89
N SER A 181 -15.85 -2.21 11.48
CA SER A 181 -16.78 -1.10 11.26
C SER A 181 -18.09 -1.43 11.97
N ASP A 182 -18.61 -0.45 12.72
CA ASP A 182 -19.92 -0.59 13.35
C ASP A 182 -21.07 -0.33 12.35
N LYS A 183 -20.74 0.31 11.22
CA LYS A 183 -21.71 0.72 10.19
C LYS A 183 -21.93 -0.35 9.12
N ILE A 184 -20.99 -1.28 8.94
CA ILE A 184 -21.09 -2.30 7.91
C ILE A 184 -21.07 -3.68 8.56
N GLN A 185 -22.23 -4.33 8.52
CA GLN A 185 -22.46 -5.60 9.18
C GLN A 185 -22.10 -6.78 8.26
N VAL A 186 -21.80 -7.90 8.90
CA VAL A 186 -21.69 -9.22 8.28
C VAL A 186 -22.77 -10.13 8.84
N ASP A 187 -23.12 -11.16 8.09
CA ASP A 187 -24.01 -12.20 8.59
C ASP A 187 -23.26 -13.09 9.58
N ASN A 188 -23.86 -13.33 10.73
CA ASN A 188 -23.31 -14.21 11.77
C ASN A 188 -23.83 -15.65 11.65
N ASN A 189 -24.72 -15.93 10.71
CA ASN A 189 -25.26 -17.26 10.44
C ASN A 189 -24.56 -17.91 9.24
N PRO A 190 -23.58 -18.81 9.46
CA PRO A 190 -22.89 -19.48 8.36
C PRO A 190 -23.78 -20.46 7.59
N LYS A 191 -24.97 -20.81 8.10
CA LYS A 191 -25.92 -21.76 7.48
C LYS A 191 -27.07 -21.07 6.75
N ARG A 192 -27.01 -19.75 6.55
CA ARG A 192 -28.06 -19.03 5.82
C ARG A 192 -28.21 -19.55 4.40
N SER A 193 -29.41 -19.44 3.85
CA SER A 193 -29.67 -19.78 2.45
C SER A 193 -28.80 -18.95 1.51
N PHE A 194 -28.19 -19.62 0.54
CA PHE A 194 -27.35 -18.97 -0.46
C PHE A 194 -28.19 -18.54 -1.67
N LEU A 195 -28.49 -17.23 -1.74
CA LEU A 195 -29.45 -16.67 -2.71
C LEU A 195 -28.81 -16.21 -4.03
N TRP A 196 -27.52 -16.50 -4.23
CA TRP A 196 -26.80 -16.10 -5.45
C TRP A 196 -27.12 -17.01 -6.62
N THR A 197 -27.25 -16.41 -7.80
CA THR A 197 -27.39 -17.10 -9.08
C THR A 197 -26.43 -16.50 -10.08
N GLN A 198 -25.97 -17.28 -11.06
CA GLN A 198 -25.06 -16.77 -12.11
C GLN A 198 -25.69 -15.58 -12.86
N ALA A 199 -26.98 -15.69 -13.21
CA ALA A 199 -27.70 -14.62 -13.88
C ALA A 199 -27.73 -13.31 -13.06
N TYR A 200 -27.86 -13.39 -11.73
CA TYR A 200 -27.79 -12.19 -10.91
C TYR A 200 -26.38 -11.61 -10.87
N ILE A 201 -25.35 -12.44 -10.72
CA ILE A 201 -23.94 -12.01 -10.76
C ILE A 201 -23.66 -11.30 -12.08
N ASP A 202 -24.05 -11.89 -13.21
CA ASP A 202 -23.85 -11.35 -14.55
C ASP A 202 -24.55 -9.99 -14.73
N SER A 203 -25.74 -9.81 -14.13
CA SER A 203 -26.48 -8.54 -14.16
C SER A 203 -25.83 -7.38 -13.39
N LEU A 204 -24.89 -7.66 -12.47
CA LEU A 204 -24.21 -6.62 -11.70
C LEU A 204 -23.32 -5.76 -12.59
N VAL A 205 -23.43 -4.45 -12.44
CA VAL A 205 -22.65 -3.46 -13.18
C VAL A 205 -21.35 -3.19 -12.44
N ILE A 206 -20.23 -3.23 -13.17
CA ILE A 206 -18.91 -2.86 -12.67
C ILE A 206 -18.66 -1.37 -12.94
N GLY A 207 -18.26 -0.64 -11.90
CA GLY A 207 -17.82 0.75 -11.95
C GLY A 207 -16.31 0.90 -12.06
N ALA A 208 -15.82 2.12 -11.79
CA ALA A 208 -14.40 2.40 -11.67
C ALA A 208 -14.00 2.58 -10.20
N ARG A 209 -12.68 2.54 -9.93
CA ARG A 209 -12.11 2.77 -8.60
C ARG A 209 -12.55 4.12 -8.01
N GLU A 210 -12.52 5.19 -8.81
CA GLU A 210 -12.74 6.56 -8.38
C GLU A 210 -13.50 7.36 -9.45
N GLY A 211 -14.17 8.43 -9.03
CA GLY A 211 -14.69 9.48 -9.92
C GLY A 211 -15.90 9.07 -10.76
N THR A 212 -16.55 7.94 -10.48
CA THR A 212 -17.76 7.53 -11.19
C THR A 212 -18.87 7.14 -10.22
N ALA A 213 -20.09 7.60 -10.47
CA ALA A 213 -21.29 7.07 -9.81
C ALA A 213 -21.76 5.72 -10.42
N LYS A 214 -20.89 5.08 -11.22
CA LYS A 214 -21.15 3.80 -11.89
C LYS A 214 -20.81 2.64 -10.95
N GLY A 215 -21.37 1.47 -11.25
CA GLY A 215 -21.22 0.26 -10.45
C GLY A 215 -22.44 0.01 -9.56
N THR A 216 -22.84 -1.25 -9.44
CA THR A 216 -23.96 -1.63 -8.58
C THR A 216 -23.62 -1.33 -7.11
N PRO A 217 -24.48 -0.61 -6.38
CA PRO A 217 -24.26 -0.31 -4.97
C PRO A 217 -24.32 -1.53 -4.07
N TYR A 218 -23.46 -1.54 -3.05
CA TYR A 218 -23.41 -2.60 -2.05
C TYR A 218 -24.74 -2.81 -1.33
N ASP A 219 -25.40 -1.73 -0.93
CA ASP A 219 -26.69 -1.76 -0.23
C ASP A 219 -27.81 -2.37 -1.07
N GLU A 220 -27.81 -2.15 -2.39
CA GLU A 220 -28.75 -2.79 -3.32
C GLU A 220 -28.50 -4.30 -3.43
N ILE A 221 -27.22 -4.73 -3.40
CA ILE A 221 -26.87 -6.15 -3.38
C ILE A 221 -27.34 -6.78 -2.08
N VAL A 222 -27.01 -6.17 -0.93
CA VAL A 222 -27.41 -6.67 0.39
C VAL A 222 -28.93 -6.79 0.50
N LEU A 223 -29.68 -5.83 -0.03
CA LEU A 223 -31.14 -5.86 0.01
C LEU A 223 -31.72 -7.04 -0.78
N LYS A 224 -31.00 -7.55 -1.79
CA LYS A 224 -31.45 -8.68 -2.62
C LYS A 224 -30.98 -10.05 -2.11
N VAL A 225 -29.73 -10.16 -1.64
CA VAL A 225 -29.10 -11.47 -1.30
C VAL A 225 -28.62 -11.57 0.15
N GLY A 226 -28.94 -10.57 0.98
CA GLY A 226 -28.54 -10.49 2.38
C GLY A 226 -27.10 -10.01 2.59
N LEU A 227 -26.68 -9.96 3.85
CA LEU A 227 -25.32 -9.55 4.25
C LEU A 227 -24.27 -10.59 3.83
N PRO A 228 -23.01 -10.22 3.58
CA PRO A 228 -21.93 -11.19 3.32
C PRO A 228 -21.51 -11.93 4.58
N LEU A 229 -20.86 -13.09 4.43
CA LEU A 229 -20.33 -13.86 5.58
C LEU A 229 -18.98 -13.32 6.04
N TYR A 230 -18.12 -12.91 5.10
CA TYR A 230 -16.83 -12.30 5.42
C TYR A 230 -16.71 -10.92 4.80
N GLN A 231 -15.95 -10.08 5.47
CA GLN A 231 -15.64 -8.73 5.03
C GLN A 231 -14.21 -8.37 5.39
N THR A 232 -13.56 -7.60 4.52
CA THR A 232 -12.32 -6.90 4.84
C THR A 232 -12.41 -5.48 4.30
N ILE A 233 -12.17 -4.49 5.16
CA ILE A 233 -12.11 -3.08 4.77
C ILE A 233 -10.68 -2.58 4.92
N SER A 234 -10.15 -2.01 3.84
CA SER A 234 -8.85 -1.34 3.82
C SER A 234 -8.99 0.10 3.37
N GLY A 235 -8.07 0.94 3.77
CA GLY A 235 -8.04 2.35 3.38
C GLY A 235 -6.62 2.78 3.07
N ASP A 236 -6.51 3.60 2.04
CA ASP A 236 -5.29 4.29 1.64
C ASP A 236 -5.61 5.79 1.55
N ASP A 237 -5.08 6.54 2.51
CA ASP A 237 -5.47 7.90 2.83
C ASP A 237 -7.00 8.07 2.90
N ASN A 238 -7.59 8.73 1.92
CA ASN A 238 -9.04 9.00 1.89
C ASN A 238 -9.84 7.98 1.07
N GLN A 239 -9.16 7.05 0.39
CA GLN A 239 -9.82 6.05 -0.44
C GLN A 239 -10.04 4.76 0.34
N LEU A 240 -11.30 4.35 0.47
CA LEU A 240 -11.66 3.08 1.07
C LEU A 240 -11.97 2.02 0.02
N LYS A 241 -11.60 0.79 0.37
CA LYS A 241 -11.85 -0.44 -0.38
C LYS A 241 -12.47 -1.46 0.56
N MET A 242 -13.52 -2.14 0.09
CA MET A 242 -14.20 -3.19 0.82
C MET A 242 -14.25 -4.45 -0.05
N ARG A 243 -13.81 -5.57 0.52
CA ARG A 243 -13.99 -6.90 -0.05
C ARG A 243 -14.99 -7.67 0.79
N VAL A 244 -15.88 -8.38 0.13
CA VAL A 244 -16.89 -9.21 0.79
C VAL A 244 -16.99 -10.57 0.13
N ASP A 245 -17.23 -11.58 0.94
CA ASP A 245 -17.43 -12.95 0.49
C ASP A 245 -18.79 -13.47 0.92
N TYR A 246 -19.51 -14.03 -0.05
CA TYR A 246 -20.69 -14.84 0.17
C TYR A 246 -20.30 -16.28 -0.05
N VAL A 247 -20.54 -17.14 0.94
CA VAL A 247 -20.19 -18.56 0.89
C VAL A 247 -21.45 -19.40 0.93
N ASN A 248 -21.55 -20.37 0.03
CA ASN A 248 -22.63 -21.34 0.03
C ASN A 248 -22.33 -22.47 1.05
N PRO A 249 -23.12 -22.59 2.13
CA PRO A 249 -22.91 -23.62 3.13
C PRO A 249 -23.07 -25.05 2.58
N ASP A 250 -23.89 -25.21 1.54
CA ASP A 250 -24.26 -26.52 0.99
C ASP A 250 -23.48 -26.88 -0.27
N SER A 251 -22.46 -26.09 -0.62
CA SER A 251 -21.62 -26.27 -1.82
C SER A 251 -20.96 -27.64 -1.95
N TRP A 252 -20.73 -28.32 -0.82
CA TRP A 252 -20.19 -29.68 -0.79
C TRP A 252 -21.18 -30.75 -1.24
N GLN A 253 -22.48 -30.49 -1.10
CA GLN A 253 -23.54 -31.44 -1.45
C GLN A 253 -23.90 -31.39 -2.94
N ASN A 254 -23.62 -30.27 -3.61
CA ASN A 254 -23.88 -30.10 -5.03
C ASN A 254 -22.75 -29.33 -5.73
N PRO A 255 -21.85 -30.01 -6.46
CA PRO A 255 -20.72 -29.37 -7.12
C PRO A 255 -21.10 -28.46 -8.29
N GLU A 256 -22.34 -28.54 -8.80
CA GLU A 256 -22.84 -27.66 -9.86
C GLU A 256 -23.37 -26.32 -9.30
N GLN A 257 -23.55 -26.21 -7.99
CA GLN A 257 -23.95 -24.95 -7.37
C GLN A 257 -22.74 -24.04 -7.16
N LEU A 258 -23.00 -22.75 -7.32
CA LEU A 258 -22.07 -21.70 -6.92
C LEU A 258 -21.66 -21.90 -5.46
N LYS A 259 -20.34 -21.93 -5.24
CA LYS A 259 -19.69 -22.13 -3.95
C LYS A 259 -19.45 -20.81 -3.26
N ARG A 260 -19.06 -19.79 -4.03
CA ARG A 260 -18.67 -18.49 -3.50
C ARG A 260 -18.95 -17.37 -4.49
N VAL A 261 -19.29 -16.20 -3.95
CA VAL A 261 -19.22 -14.94 -4.69
C VAL A 261 -18.31 -13.97 -3.94
N HIS A 262 -17.25 -13.54 -4.60
CA HIS A 262 -16.31 -12.53 -4.11
C HIS A 262 -16.57 -11.21 -4.82
N LEU A 263 -16.77 -10.15 -4.04
CA LEU A 263 -17.05 -8.82 -4.58
C LEU A 263 -16.11 -7.79 -3.98
N GLU A 264 -15.65 -6.86 -4.82
CA GLU A 264 -14.81 -5.75 -4.42
C GLU A 264 -15.52 -4.42 -4.70
N PHE A 265 -15.46 -3.52 -3.72
CA PHE A 265 -16.08 -2.20 -3.76
C PHE A 265 -15.07 -1.11 -3.41
N TYR A 266 -15.25 0.06 -4.03
CA TYR A 266 -14.62 1.30 -3.59
C TYR A 266 -15.68 2.28 -3.12
N LYS A 267 -15.38 3.00 -2.04
CA LYS A 267 -16.25 4.08 -1.55
C LYS A 267 -16.07 5.30 -2.44
N GLN A 268 -17.15 5.76 -3.07
CA GLN A 268 -17.13 6.92 -3.96
C GLN A 268 -17.40 8.22 -3.20
N GLY A 269 -17.23 9.37 -3.87
CA GLY A 269 -17.45 10.70 -3.31
C GLY A 269 -18.90 10.98 -2.87
N ASP A 270 -19.87 10.21 -3.38
CA ASP A 270 -21.27 10.23 -2.91
C ASP A 270 -21.47 9.46 -1.59
N GLY A 271 -20.41 8.88 -1.02
CA GLY A 271 -20.41 8.10 0.20
C GLY A 271 -20.85 6.63 0.02
N ARG A 272 -21.28 6.22 -1.19
CA ARG A 272 -21.73 4.84 -1.45
C ARG A 272 -20.58 3.94 -1.87
N TRP A 273 -20.70 2.66 -1.52
CA TRP A 273 -19.80 1.60 -1.98
C TRP A 273 -20.25 1.11 -3.34
N ARG A 274 -19.39 1.25 -4.35
CA ARG A 274 -19.68 0.84 -5.74
C ARG A 274 -18.85 -0.36 -6.14
N LEU A 275 -19.50 -1.34 -6.74
CA LEU A 275 -18.86 -2.57 -7.22
C LEU A 275 -17.83 -2.25 -8.30
N VAL A 276 -16.62 -2.80 -8.15
CA VAL A 276 -15.52 -2.65 -9.13
C VAL A 276 -14.97 -3.99 -9.62
N SER A 277 -15.21 -5.08 -8.90
CA SER A 277 -14.86 -6.44 -9.32
C SER A 277 -15.86 -7.43 -8.76
N LYS A 278 -16.11 -8.49 -9.54
CA LYS A 278 -16.95 -9.62 -9.15
C LYS A 278 -16.31 -10.90 -9.66
N GLU A 279 -16.22 -11.90 -8.80
CA GLU A 279 -15.72 -13.24 -9.10
C GLU A 279 -16.65 -14.25 -8.45
N SER A 280 -16.84 -15.40 -9.10
CA SER A 280 -17.68 -16.48 -8.59
C SER A 280 -17.07 -17.84 -8.91
N GLU A 281 -17.20 -18.74 -7.95
CA GLU A 281 -16.69 -20.12 -7.99
C GLU A 281 -17.82 -21.12 -7.79
#